data_AF-A0A292QNC7-F1
#
_entry.id   AF-A0A292QNC7-F1
#
_cell.length_a   1.000
_cell.length_b   1.000
_cell.length_c   1.000
_cell.angle_alpha   90.00
_cell.angle_beta   90.00
_cell.angle_gamma   90.00
#
_symmetry.space_group_name_H-M   'P 1'
#
loop_
_entity.id
_entity.type
_entity.pdbx_description
1 polymer ?
#
loop_
_entity_poly.entity_id
_entity_poly.type
_entity_poly.pdbx_seq_one_letter_code
_entity_poly.pdbx_strand_id
1 'polypeptide(L)'
;MALLKKSSIVGVSVTPEVGLEVAQIDFATQTVLKYGIRQLEYDASRREIADLDLFKEALQDLFFELQIPKGTEVVLNIPTVAFKTNDYPAALDEAQISNAIEEELADHYIFKTVEPAVSAVRLPNASMQFYKIAYTAAQKQMLIEIALGIKDMGYKLVGIDTSVNSVLNALMYKQRVDVSIDSWVLLIVDSYCCTIITMNGKNYVDTYEERISIGQVLDDAENYSTVVGTVTPILKNLPSKYLCVVSKTNIISAEVLASKLSYTAPIIHQEANCFSKEAFLELGPEVDEKFANIVSLDIIGAAIYKDFEQYSDAHFNLFNKSLGDIYTSEQPPEIMLGGRTIVFTPQLLIFAFIVVAIVIILPTVGALLYYANLISTQQNKMAELNQKVQEINQFLKDNENVSSDLFDEGDEIRLGLAHNKNIYSYYTIVGTEIPKKLWLTHLKLSDKTTIEGQADNLESVYAFFRSIKDYNPNSDIKLQKLGLASKTSFTPIEENVENGDNTNSQEFDTDSILTSLNADFYEFIISDDKNAGKSQAKQGTENTDNNGLPGLEPINESN
;
A
#
# COMPACT_ATOMS: atom_id res chain seq x y z
N MET A 1 22.69 22.44 21.79
CA MET A 1 22.71 21.67 20.53
C MET A 1 21.56 22.14 19.65
N ALA A 2 21.64 23.39 19.18
CA ALA A 2 20.75 23.94 18.16
C ALA A 2 21.67 24.38 17.03
N LEU A 3 22.09 23.41 16.22
CA LEU A 3 22.64 23.69 14.90
C LEU A 3 21.48 24.32 14.13
N LEU A 4 21.45 25.66 14.11
CA LEU A 4 20.72 26.41 13.10
C LEU A 4 21.06 25.74 11.77
N LYS A 5 20.08 25.04 11.20
CA LYS A 5 20.18 24.45 9.87
C LYS A 5 20.34 25.64 8.92
N LYS A 6 21.58 26.07 8.70
CA LYS A 6 21.92 27.10 7.72
C LYS A 6 21.39 26.53 6.41
N SER A 7 20.32 27.12 5.85
CA SER A 7 19.77 26.70 4.56
C SER A 7 20.90 26.83 3.56
N SER A 8 21.49 25.71 3.16
CA SER A 8 22.62 25.71 2.25
C SER A 8 22.05 25.70 0.84
N ILE A 9 22.12 26.86 0.18
CA ILE A 9 21.70 27.00 -1.21
C ILE A 9 22.51 26.06 -2.09
N VAL A 10 21.84 25.57 -3.12
CA VAL A 10 22.48 24.84 -4.21
C VAL A 10 22.46 25.73 -5.44
N GLY A 11 23.65 26.04 -5.94
CA GLY A 11 23.81 26.66 -7.24
C GLY A 11 23.60 25.63 -8.35
N VAL A 12 22.94 26.04 -9.42
CA VAL A 12 22.83 25.32 -10.68
C VAL A 12 23.26 26.30 -11.76
N SER A 13 24.17 25.92 -12.67
CA SER A 13 24.63 26.80 -13.73
C SER A 13 24.62 26.08 -15.06
N VAL A 14 24.14 26.76 -16.09
CA VAL A 14 24.40 26.38 -17.48
C VAL A 14 25.57 27.24 -17.97
N THR A 15 26.68 26.57 -18.26
CA THR A 15 27.95 27.21 -18.63
C THR A 15 28.36 26.67 -20.01
N PRO A 16 28.37 27.47 -21.10
CA PRO A 16 28.43 26.94 -22.48
C PRO A 16 29.63 26.04 -22.78
N GLU A 17 30.80 26.35 -22.20
CA GLU A 17 32.05 25.59 -22.40
C GLU A 17 32.21 24.38 -21.46
N VAL A 18 31.31 24.22 -20.49
CA VAL A 18 31.41 23.22 -19.42
C VAL A 18 30.20 22.26 -19.45
N GLY A 19 28.98 22.79 -19.55
CA GLY A 19 27.72 22.07 -19.56
C GLY A 19 26.81 22.51 -18.41
N LEU A 20 26.13 21.56 -17.79
CA LEU A 20 25.31 21.75 -16.59
C LEU A 20 26.14 21.46 -15.34
N GLU A 21 26.28 22.45 -14.48
CA GLU A 21 26.99 22.34 -13.21
C GLU A 21 26.04 22.48 -12.03
N VAL A 22 26.29 21.73 -10.97
CA VAL A 22 25.59 21.83 -9.69
C VAL A 22 26.63 21.91 -8.58
N ALA A 23 26.52 22.91 -7.71
CA ALA A 23 27.44 23.05 -6.58
C ALA A 23 26.75 23.48 -5.29
N GLN A 24 27.36 23.09 -4.19
CA GLN A 24 27.08 23.61 -2.86
C GLN A 24 28.39 24.12 -2.27
N ILE A 25 28.41 25.38 -1.85
CA ILE A 25 29.61 26.05 -1.34
C ILE A 25 29.37 26.48 0.09
N ASP A 26 30.34 26.24 0.97
CA ASP A 26 30.35 26.87 2.28
C ASP A 26 30.91 28.29 2.16
N PHE A 27 30.00 29.26 2.29
CA PHE A 27 30.34 30.67 2.21
C PHE A 27 31.46 31.10 3.17
N ALA A 28 31.51 30.53 4.38
CA ALA A 28 32.45 30.99 5.42
C ALA A 28 33.87 30.46 5.21
N THR A 29 33.99 29.19 4.83
CA THR A 29 35.28 28.54 4.61
C THR A 29 35.79 28.69 3.17
N GLN A 30 34.94 29.16 2.25
CA GLN A 30 35.26 29.26 0.81
C GLN A 30 35.62 27.90 0.19
N THR A 31 34.92 26.86 0.62
CA THR A 31 35.13 25.48 0.17
C THR A 31 33.92 24.95 -0.61
N VAL A 32 34.21 24.20 -1.67
CA VAL A 32 33.18 23.51 -2.46
C VAL A 32 32.83 22.21 -1.74
N LEU A 33 31.63 22.12 -1.17
CA LEU A 33 31.16 20.97 -0.40
C LEU A 33 30.67 19.84 -1.30
N LYS A 34 29.93 20.21 -2.35
CA LYS A 34 29.40 19.27 -3.35
C LYS A 34 29.56 19.88 -4.72
N TYR A 35 29.94 19.07 -5.70
CA TYR A 35 30.04 19.51 -7.09
C TYR A 35 29.78 18.33 -8.02
N GLY A 36 28.99 18.58 -9.06
CA GLY A 36 28.75 17.63 -10.13
C GLY A 36 28.51 18.35 -11.44
N ILE A 37 28.84 17.68 -12.53
CA ILE A 37 28.76 18.19 -13.89
C ILE A 37 28.10 17.15 -14.81
N ARG A 38 27.32 17.63 -15.77
CA ARG A 38 26.80 16.86 -16.90
C ARG A 38 26.98 17.64 -18.20
N GLN A 39 27.20 16.92 -19.28
CA GLN A 39 27.23 17.53 -20.60
C GLN A 39 25.83 18.06 -20.94
N LEU A 40 25.78 19.32 -21.37
CA LEU A 40 24.57 19.96 -21.83
C LEU A 40 24.96 20.96 -22.93
N GLU A 41 24.29 20.89 -24.06
CA GLU A 41 24.57 21.79 -25.17
C GLU A 41 23.81 23.12 -25.01
N TYR A 42 24.50 24.21 -25.32
CA TYR A 42 23.94 25.55 -25.35
C TYR A 42 23.98 26.08 -26.78
N ASP A 43 22.82 26.45 -27.33
CA ASP A 43 22.75 27.09 -28.64
C ASP A 43 23.16 28.55 -28.49
N ALA A 44 24.40 28.84 -28.86
CA ALA A 44 24.93 30.18 -28.75
C ALA A 44 24.34 31.19 -29.75
N SER A 45 23.82 30.72 -30.89
CA SER A 45 23.18 31.61 -31.87
C SER A 45 21.83 32.09 -31.34
N ARG A 46 21.07 31.18 -30.73
CA ARG A 46 19.76 31.48 -30.12
C ARG A 46 19.87 31.93 -28.67
N ARG A 47 21.06 31.82 -28.06
CA ARG A 47 21.38 32.08 -26.65
C ARG A 47 20.43 31.32 -25.70
N GLU A 48 20.18 30.04 -25.95
CA GLU A 48 19.28 29.20 -25.14
C GLU A 48 19.84 27.78 -24.94
N ILE A 49 19.29 27.05 -23.96
CA ILE A 49 19.60 25.62 -23.78
C ILE A 49 19.05 24.85 -24.99
N ALA A 50 19.90 24.04 -25.64
CA ALA A 50 19.52 23.37 -26.89
C ALA A 50 18.43 22.32 -26.69
N ASP A 51 18.47 21.59 -25.56
CA ASP A 51 17.49 20.57 -25.18
C ASP A 51 17.10 20.72 -23.70
N LEU A 52 15.88 21.21 -23.47
CA LEU A 52 15.34 21.43 -22.13
C LEU A 52 14.92 20.13 -21.43
N ASP A 53 14.63 19.06 -22.16
CA ASP A 53 14.30 17.77 -21.56
C ASP A 53 15.59 17.07 -21.09
N LEU A 54 16.66 17.13 -21.88
CA LEU A 54 17.99 16.71 -21.46
C LEU A 54 18.48 17.50 -20.24
N PHE A 55 18.24 18.81 -20.20
CA PHE A 55 18.52 19.62 -19.00
C PHE A 55 17.81 19.07 -17.76
N LYS A 56 16.51 18.74 -17.85
CA LYS A 56 15.74 18.21 -16.72
C LYS A 56 16.28 16.86 -16.25
N GLU A 57 16.57 15.95 -17.18
CA GLU A 57 17.14 14.63 -16.89
C GLU A 57 18.51 14.77 -16.21
N ALA A 58 19.41 15.56 -16.81
CA ALA A 58 20.74 15.80 -16.27
C ALA A 58 20.72 16.44 -14.88
N LEU A 59 19.81 17.40 -14.65
CA LEU A 59 19.66 18.04 -13.35
C LEU A 59 19.13 17.06 -12.29
N GLN A 60 18.14 16.24 -12.65
CA GLN A 60 17.60 15.22 -11.76
C GLN A 60 18.68 14.21 -11.35
N ASP A 61 19.49 13.77 -12.31
CA ASP A 61 20.61 12.85 -12.07
C ASP A 61 21.67 13.48 -11.16
N LEU A 62 22.05 14.74 -11.42
CA LEU A 62 23.01 15.46 -10.57
C LEU A 62 22.50 15.63 -9.15
N PHE A 63 21.24 16.00 -8.98
CA PHE A 63 20.66 16.13 -7.65
C PHE A 63 20.55 14.79 -6.91
N PHE A 64 20.32 13.69 -7.63
CA PHE A 64 20.35 12.35 -7.05
C PHE A 64 21.76 11.92 -6.66
N GLU A 65 22.74 12.07 -7.56
CA GLU A 65 24.15 11.75 -7.34
C GLU A 65 24.73 12.51 -6.15
N LEU A 66 24.50 13.83 -6.11
CA LEU A 66 24.98 14.70 -5.04
C LEU A 66 24.12 14.61 -3.76
N GLN A 67 23.09 13.77 -3.75
CA GLN A 67 22.18 13.58 -2.62
C GLN A 67 21.61 14.92 -2.12
N ILE A 68 21.13 15.76 -3.04
CA ILE A 68 20.51 17.05 -2.71
C ILE A 68 19.07 16.79 -2.20
N PRO A 69 18.76 17.11 -0.94
CA PRO A 69 17.43 16.85 -0.38
C PRO A 69 16.34 17.63 -1.12
N LYS A 70 15.16 17.03 -1.29
CA LYS A 70 13.97 17.75 -1.78
C LYS A 70 13.63 18.90 -0.83
N GLY A 71 13.14 20.01 -1.39
CA GLY A 71 12.84 21.25 -0.65
C GLY A 71 14.02 22.19 -0.45
N THR A 72 15.22 21.79 -0.88
CA THR A 72 16.39 22.67 -0.90
C THR A 72 16.15 23.88 -1.80
N GLU A 73 16.64 25.05 -1.36
CA GLU A 73 16.63 26.29 -2.14
C GLU A 73 17.68 26.21 -3.25
N VAL A 74 17.26 26.49 -4.48
CA VAL A 74 18.07 26.45 -5.69
C VAL A 74 18.16 27.85 -6.28
N VAL A 75 19.37 28.24 -6.68
CA VAL A 75 19.62 29.42 -7.50
C VAL A 75 20.18 28.95 -8.84
N LEU A 76 19.53 29.37 -9.92
CA LEU A 76 19.97 29.08 -11.28
C LEU A 76 20.81 30.24 -11.82
N ASN A 77 21.94 29.94 -12.43
CA ASN A 77 22.63 30.84 -13.34
C ASN A 77 22.44 30.37 -14.78
N ILE A 78 22.20 31.33 -15.67
CA ILE A 78 22.18 31.13 -17.13
C ILE A 78 23.18 32.06 -17.82
N PRO A 79 23.64 31.71 -19.03
CA PRO A 79 24.48 32.61 -19.81
C PRO A 79 23.74 33.92 -20.09
N THR A 80 24.46 35.03 -20.02
CA THR A 80 23.88 36.36 -20.17
C THR A 80 23.40 36.58 -21.61
N VAL A 81 22.11 36.89 -21.77
CA VAL A 81 21.52 37.22 -23.09
C VAL A 81 21.55 38.71 -23.34
N ALA A 82 21.21 39.52 -22.35
CA ALA A 82 21.45 40.96 -22.37
C ALA A 82 21.78 41.45 -20.96
N PHE A 83 22.76 42.35 -20.88
CA PHE A 83 23.09 43.09 -19.67
C PHE A 83 23.47 44.52 -20.08
N LYS A 84 22.84 45.51 -19.46
CA LYS A 84 23.06 46.92 -19.79
C LYS A 84 22.98 47.80 -18.56
N THR A 85 23.59 48.97 -18.64
CA THR A 85 23.48 50.02 -17.63
C THR A 85 23.18 51.34 -18.32
N ASN A 86 22.04 51.95 -17.99
CA ASN A 86 21.54 53.16 -18.64
C ASN A 86 21.14 54.22 -17.63
N ASP A 87 21.18 55.47 -18.07
CA ASP A 87 20.69 56.63 -17.33
C ASP A 87 19.28 56.98 -17.78
N TYR A 88 18.32 56.87 -16.85
CA TYR A 88 16.93 57.25 -17.07
C TYR A 88 16.62 58.56 -16.36
N PRO A 89 15.85 59.50 -16.95
CA PRO A 89 15.45 60.71 -16.26
C PRO A 89 14.77 60.40 -14.93
N ALA A 90 15.15 61.09 -13.86
CA ALA A 90 14.62 60.85 -12.51
C ALA A 90 13.10 61.16 -12.37
N ALA A 91 12.52 61.81 -13.39
CA ALA A 91 11.08 62.07 -13.50
C ALA A 91 10.27 60.85 -13.97
N LEU A 92 10.91 59.82 -14.53
CA LEU A 92 10.23 58.60 -14.94
C LEU A 92 9.92 57.73 -13.71
N ASP A 93 8.70 57.20 -13.66
CA ASP A 93 8.30 56.19 -12.69
C ASP A 93 8.77 54.78 -13.12
N GLU A 94 8.59 53.79 -12.23
CA GLU A 94 9.02 52.40 -12.47
C GLU A 94 8.37 51.79 -13.73
N ALA A 95 7.10 52.10 -14.02
CA ALA A 95 6.40 51.57 -15.17
C ALA A 95 6.92 52.18 -16.48
N GLN A 96 7.18 53.49 -16.47
CA GLN A 96 7.77 54.19 -17.60
C GLN A 96 9.20 53.71 -17.89
N ILE A 97 9.99 53.45 -16.85
CA ILE A 97 11.32 52.84 -16.96
C ILE A 97 11.21 51.43 -17.55
N SER A 98 10.29 50.60 -17.04
CA SER A 98 10.08 49.25 -17.56
C SER A 98 9.74 49.26 -19.05
N ASN A 99 8.82 50.12 -19.48
CA ASN A 99 8.44 50.26 -20.89
C ASN A 99 9.63 50.73 -21.75
N ALA A 100 10.45 51.65 -21.25
CA ALA A 100 11.63 52.12 -21.96
C ALA A 100 12.70 51.02 -22.11
N ILE A 101 12.86 50.16 -21.09
CA ILE A 101 13.74 48.98 -21.19
C ILE A 101 13.19 47.99 -22.23
N GLU A 102 11.89 47.73 -22.24
CA GLU A 102 11.26 46.83 -23.22
C GLU A 102 11.41 47.34 -24.66
N GLU A 103 11.24 48.64 -24.88
CA GLU A 103 11.44 49.28 -26.19
C GLU A 103 12.89 49.13 -26.67
N GLU A 104 13.87 49.33 -25.78
CA GLU A 104 15.28 49.13 -26.10
C GLU A 104 15.63 47.66 -26.37
N LEU A 105 15.01 46.74 -25.63
CA LEU A 105 15.19 45.31 -25.85
C LEU A 105 14.57 44.85 -27.18
N ALA A 106 13.55 45.52 -27.70
CA ALA A 106 12.96 45.17 -29.00
C ALA A 106 13.95 45.29 -30.18
N ASP A 107 14.99 46.13 -30.04
CA ASP A 107 16.06 46.23 -31.03
C ASP A 107 17.11 45.11 -30.91
N HIS A 108 17.14 44.39 -29.78
CA HIS A 108 18.03 43.26 -29.57
C HIS A 108 17.65 42.08 -30.46
N TYR A 109 18.64 41.50 -31.14
CA TYR A 109 18.42 40.47 -32.17
C TYR A 109 17.65 39.22 -31.70
N ILE A 110 17.78 38.82 -30.43
CA ILE A 110 17.02 37.71 -29.85
C ILE A 110 15.57 38.11 -29.56
N PHE A 111 15.37 39.30 -29.00
CA PHE A 111 14.06 39.72 -28.49
C PHE A 111 13.13 40.28 -29.57
N LYS A 112 13.62 40.41 -30.81
CA LYS A 112 12.77 40.65 -32.00
C LYS A 112 11.73 39.55 -32.23
N THR A 113 12.04 38.32 -31.81
CA THR A 113 11.19 37.14 -32.05
C THR A 113 10.76 36.45 -30.77
N VAL A 114 11.30 36.84 -29.61
CA VAL A 114 11.08 36.18 -28.33
C VAL A 114 10.81 37.21 -27.24
N GLU A 115 9.81 36.97 -26.40
CA GLU A 115 9.48 37.85 -25.29
C GLU A 115 10.58 37.84 -24.21
N PRO A 116 11.10 39.01 -23.78
CA PRO A 116 12.07 39.09 -22.70
C PRO A 116 11.42 38.99 -21.32
N ALA A 117 12.09 38.31 -20.40
CA ALA A 117 11.93 38.49 -18.96
C ALA A 117 13.04 39.43 -18.48
N VAL A 118 12.71 40.43 -17.67
CA VAL A 118 13.63 41.52 -17.30
C VAL A 118 13.77 41.59 -15.78
N SER A 119 15.00 41.81 -15.32
CA SER A 119 15.31 42.20 -13.94
C SER A 119 16.11 43.49 -13.97
N ALA A 120 15.59 44.55 -13.36
CA ALA A 120 16.19 45.87 -13.34
C ALA A 120 16.44 46.32 -11.89
N VAL A 121 17.60 46.90 -11.65
CA VAL A 121 18.03 47.38 -10.34
C VAL A 121 18.53 48.81 -10.48
N ARG A 122 18.01 49.68 -9.61
CA ARG A 122 18.50 51.05 -9.48
C ARG A 122 19.81 51.05 -8.68
N LEU A 123 20.85 51.60 -9.28
CA LEU A 123 22.17 51.67 -8.69
C LEU A 123 22.33 52.91 -7.79
N PRO A 124 23.22 52.85 -6.77
CA PRO A 124 23.42 53.95 -5.82
C PRO A 124 24.13 55.17 -6.43
N ASN A 125 24.77 55.03 -7.60
CA ASN A 125 25.46 56.12 -8.33
C ASN A 125 24.51 57.03 -9.13
N ALA A 126 23.23 57.12 -8.75
CA ALA A 126 22.26 58.03 -9.34
C ALA A 126 22.61 59.51 -9.08
N SER A 127 22.27 60.37 -10.05
CA SER A 127 22.36 61.83 -9.89
C SER A 127 21.00 62.44 -9.52
N MET A 128 20.96 63.74 -9.23
CA MET A 128 19.69 64.45 -9.02
C MET A 128 18.79 64.46 -10.27
N GLN A 129 19.36 64.30 -11.47
CA GLN A 129 18.65 64.40 -12.74
C GLN A 129 18.36 63.03 -13.36
N PHE A 130 19.15 62.01 -13.03
CA PHE A 130 19.08 60.69 -13.65
C PHE A 130 19.20 59.57 -12.62
N TYR A 131 18.38 58.54 -12.79
CA TYR A 131 18.56 57.25 -12.15
C TYR A 131 19.46 56.38 -13.02
N LYS A 132 20.54 55.88 -12.42
CA LYS A 132 21.36 54.85 -13.04
C LYS A 132 20.70 53.50 -12.78
N ILE A 133 20.39 52.78 -13.84
CA ILE A 133 19.69 51.50 -13.78
C ILE A 133 20.51 50.48 -14.54
N ALA A 134 20.88 49.40 -13.87
CA ALA A 134 21.36 48.21 -14.54
C ALA A 134 20.21 47.23 -14.72
N TYR A 135 20.17 46.55 -15.85
CA TYR A 135 19.18 45.50 -16.08
C TYR A 135 19.78 44.33 -16.84
N THR A 136 19.20 43.16 -16.60
CA THR A 136 19.45 41.95 -17.36
C THR A 136 18.14 41.42 -17.94
N ALA A 137 18.24 40.78 -19.11
CA ALA A 137 17.11 40.13 -19.75
C ALA A 137 17.49 38.78 -20.35
N ALA A 138 16.52 37.87 -20.38
CA ALA A 138 16.61 36.55 -21.00
C ALA A 138 15.25 36.12 -21.58
N GLN A 139 15.20 35.03 -22.35
CA GLN A 139 13.98 34.54 -22.98
C GLN A 139 12.97 34.04 -21.94
N LYS A 140 11.81 34.69 -21.84
CA LYS A 140 10.80 34.40 -20.81
C LYS A 140 10.32 32.95 -20.81
N GLN A 141 10.01 32.40 -21.98
CA GLN A 141 9.47 31.04 -22.11
C GLN A 141 10.46 29.98 -21.59
N MET A 142 11.75 30.12 -21.93
CA MET A 142 12.80 29.22 -21.44
C MET A 142 12.88 29.25 -19.91
N LEU A 143 12.83 30.44 -19.30
CA LEU A 143 12.89 30.57 -17.84
C LEU A 143 11.70 29.90 -17.14
N ILE A 144 10.49 30.03 -17.70
CA ILE A 144 9.29 29.40 -17.17
C ILE A 144 9.44 27.88 -17.19
N GLU A 145 9.88 27.31 -18.30
CA GLU A 145 10.03 25.85 -18.45
C GLU A 145 11.09 25.28 -17.50
N ILE A 146 12.23 25.97 -17.34
CA ILE A 146 13.25 25.57 -16.36
C ILE A 146 12.70 25.68 -14.93
N ALA A 147 12.02 26.78 -14.61
CA ALA A 147 11.45 27.00 -13.29
C ALA A 147 10.43 25.92 -12.90
N LEU A 148 9.55 25.55 -13.83
CA LEU A 148 8.59 24.47 -13.65
C LEU A 148 9.30 23.13 -13.49
N GLY A 149 10.30 22.83 -14.32
CA GLY A 149 11.09 21.60 -14.22
C GLY A 149 11.75 21.42 -12.83
N ILE A 150 12.36 22.48 -12.28
CA ILE A 150 12.97 22.45 -10.95
C ILE A 150 11.93 22.19 -9.85
N LYS A 151 10.75 22.81 -9.97
CA LYS A 151 9.67 22.66 -9.00
C LYS A 151 9.01 21.28 -9.05
N ASP A 152 8.78 20.74 -10.24
CA ASP A 152 8.22 19.40 -10.45
C ASP A 152 9.12 18.32 -9.85
N MET A 153 10.44 18.54 -9.87
CA MET A 153 11.41 17.69 -9.18
C MET A 153 11.38 17.83 -7.66
N GLY A 154 10.66 18.82 -7.10
CA GLY A 154 10.52 19.03 -5.66
C GLY A 154 11.54 19.98 -5.03
N TYR A 155 12.15 20.88 -5.79
CA TYR A 155 13.10 21.88 -5.29
C TYR A 155 12.51 23.29 -5.34
N LYS A 156 12.99 24.17 -4.47
CA LYS A 156 12.50 25.56 -4.38
C LYS A 156 13.41 26.46 -5.18
N LEU A 157 12.96 26.91 -6.35
CA LEU A 157 13.69 27.94 -7.09
C LEU A 157 13.48 29.30 -6.40
N VAL A 158 14.58 29.90 -5.93
CA VAL A 158 14.55 31.20 -5.22
C VAL A 158 15.14 32.35 -6.03
N GLY A 159 15.97 32.05 -7.03
CA GLY A 159 16.54 33.06 -7.91
C GLY A 159 17.02 32.50 -9.25
N ILE A 160 16.93 33.35 -10.27
CA ILE A 160 17.60 33.15 -11.56
C ILE A 160 18.52 34.35 -11.78
N ASP A 161 19.82 34.10 -11.76
CA ASP A 161 20.88 35.08 -12.03
C ASP A 161 21.50 34.84 -13.42
N THR A 162 22.38 35.74 -13.85
CA THR A 162 23.10 35.62 -15.11
C THR A 162 24.61 35.66 -14.94
N SER A 163 25.31 35.13 -15.94
CA SER A 163 26.75 34.97 -15.95
C SER A 163 27.54 36.22 -15.59
N VAL A 164 27.16 37.40 -16.11
CA VAL A 164 27.85 38.66 -15.79
C VAL A 164 27.89 38.91 -14.27
N ASN A 165 26.73 38.77 -13.60
CA ASN A 165 26.61 39.05 -12.18
C ASN A 165 27.25 37.93 -11.34
N SER A 166 27.05 36.67 -11.72
CA SER A 166 27.65 35.52 -11.03
C SER A 166 29.18 35.55 -11.12
N VAL A 167 29.76 35.88 -12.28
CA VAL A 167 31.21 36.07 -12.44
C VAL A 167 31.72 37.19 -11.54
N LEU A 168 31.06 38.35 -11.54
CA LEU A 168 31.47 39.46 -10.67
C LEU A 168 31.42 39.07 -9.18
N ASN A 169 30.34 38.43 -8.75
CA ASN A 169 30.18 37.97 -7.37
C ASN A 169 31.28 36.98 -6.98
N ALA A 170 31.63 36.03 -7.85
CA ALA A 170 32.74 35.10 -7.61
C ALA A 170 34.09 35.81 -7.47
N LEU A 171 34.38 36.76 -8.37
CA LEU A 171 35.61 37.57 -8.32
C LEU A 171 35.71 38.38 -7.03
N MET A 172 34.62 39.04 -6.62
CA MET A 172 34.57 39.80 -5.37
C MET A 172 34.68 38.90 -4.14
N TYR A 173 33.99 37.75 -4.14
CA TYR A 173 33.98 36.78 -3.04
C TYR A 173 35.38 36.25 -2.71
N LYS A 174 36.19 35.96 -3.74
CA LYS A 174 37.58 35.53 -3.56
C LYS A 174 38.59 36.69 -3.57
N GLN A 175 38.11 37.94 -3.59
CA GLN A 175 38.94 39.15 -3.58
C GLN A 175 39.96 39.19 -4.73
N ARG A 176 39.59 38.62 -5.90
CA ARG A 176 40.40 38.67 -7.13
C ARG A 176 40.34 40.03 -7.82
N VAL A 177 39.31 40.81 -7.51
CA VAL A 177 39.18 42.21 -7.88
C VAL A 177 39.21 43.08 -6.63
N ASP A 178 39.92 44.20 -6.70
CA ASP A 178 39.94 45.19 -5.64
C ASP A 178 38.80 46.19 -5.85
N VAL A 179 37.75 46.02 -5.04
CA VAL A 179 36.56 46.89 -5.04
C VAL A 179 36.67 48.06 -4.07
N SER A 180 37.79 48.20 -3.36
CA SER A 180 38.11 49.41 -2.59
C SER A 180 38.62 50.55 -3.48
N ILE A 181 39.05 50.20 -4.70
CA ILE A 181 39.53 51.14 -5.70
C ILE A 181 38.36 51.85 -6.40
N ASP A 182 38.40 53.19 -6.41
CA ASP A 182 37.57 53.97 -7.34
C ASP A 182 38.02 53.71 -8.77
N SER A 183 37.06 53.37 -9.65
CA SER A 183 37.23 53.15 -11.09
C SER A 183 38.16 51.99 -11.52
N TRP A 184 37.56 50.93 -12.05
CA TRP A 184 38.22 49.82 -12.75
C TRP A 184 37.36 49.31 -13.90
N VAL A 185 37.91 48.50 -14.79
CA VAL A 185 37.17 47.93 -15.93
C VAL A 185 37.21 46.40 -15.88
N LEU A 186 36.08 45.76 -16.13
CA LEU A 186 35.96 44.32 -16.31
C LEU A 186 35.71 44.03 -17.80
N LEU A 187 36.56 43.22 -18.41
CA LEU A 187 36.37 42.66 -19.75
C LEU A 187 36.09 41.16 -19.60
N ILE A 188 34.89 40.73 -19.99
CA ILE A 188 34.51 39.31 -20.08
C ILE A 188 34.53 38.92 -21.55
N VAL A 189 35.29 37.88 -21.89
CA VAL A 189 35.37 37.32 -23.24
C VAL A 189 34.66 35.97 -23.27
N ASP A 190 33.59 35.91 -24.04
CA ASP A 190 32.87 34.68 -24.38
C ASP A 190 33.15 34.30 -25.85
N SER A 191 32.69 33.14 -26.30
CA SER A 191 32.88 32.64 -27.66
C SER A 191 32.17 33.49 -28.74
N TYR A 192 31.24 34.37 -28.35
CA TYR A 192 30.37 35.13 -29.27
C TYR A 192 30.28 36.63 -28.99
N CYS A 193 30.73 37.07 -27.82
CA CYS A 193 30.75 38.49 -27.48
C CYS A 193 31.89 38.82 -26.50
N CYS A 194 32.25 40.10 -26.49
CA CYS A 194 33.02 40.72 -25.44
C CYS A 194 32.13 41.71 -24.70
N THR A 195 32.04 41.55 -23.38
CA THR A 195 31.34 42.48 -22.50
C THR A 195 32.36 43.29 -21.73
N ILE A 196 32.34 44.61 -21.90
CA ILE A 196 33.19 45.57 -21.18
C ILE A 196 32.30 46.32 -20.21
N ILE A 197 32.65 46.28 -18.93
CA ILE A 197 31.88 46.88 -17.85
C ILE A 197 32.80 47.83 -17.10
N THR A 198 32.46 49.11 -17.07
CA THR A 198 33.14 50.08 -16.21
C THR A 198 32.54 50.00 -14.82
N MET A 199 33.40 49.96 -13.81
CA MET A 199 33.04 49.71 -12.43
C MET A 199 33.55 50.85 -11.56
N ASN A 200 32.79 51.23 -10.53
CA ASN A 200 33.25 52.12 -9.47
C ASN A 200 33.07 51.44 -8.11
N GLY A 201 34.18 50.96 -7.55
CA GLY A 201 34.13 50.01 -6.43
C GLY A 201 33.34 48.78 -6.82
N LYS A 202 32.16 48.59 -6.21
CA LYS A 202 31.23 47.48 -6.48
C LYS A 202 30.15 47.80 -7.51
N ASN A 203 30.01 49.06 -7.89
CA ASN A 203 28.88 49.55 -8.67
C ASN A 203 29.15 49.54 -10.16
N TYR A 204 28.18 49.07 -10.94
CA TYR A 204 28.19 49.20 -12.39
C TYR A 204 28.10 50.67 -12.80
N VAL A 205 28.93 51.09 -13.75
CA VAL A 205 28.90 52.44 -14.32
C VAL A 205 28.34 52.35 -15.73
N ASP A 206 29.07 51.81 -16.70
CA ASP A 206 28.59 51.65 -18.07
C ASP A 206 28.93 50.25 -18.58
N THR A 207 28.13 49.77 -19.53
CA THR A 207 28.32 48.46 -20.16
C THR A 207 28.37 48.62 -21.67
N TYR A 208 29.31 47.94 -22.30
CA TYR A 208 29.44 47.80 -23.74
C TYR A 208 29.48 46.32 -24.08
N GLU A 209 28.67 45.89 -25.03
CA GLU A 209 28.72 44.52 -25.56
C GLU A 209 29.03 44.60 -27.05
N GLU A 210 30.09 43.92 -27.47
CA GLU A 210 30.48 43.80 -28.87
C GLU A 210 30.45 42.34 -29.30
N ARG A 211 29.87 42.06 -30.46
CA ARG A 211 29.87 40.70 -30.99
C ARG A 211 31.21 40.38 -31.64
N ILE A 212 31.63 39.16 -31.43
CA ILE A 212 32.83 38.61 -32.05
C ILE A 212 32.51 37.25 -32.65
N SER A 213 33.31 36.84 -33.62
CA SER A 213 33.27 35.48 -34.15
C SER A 213 34.67 34.92 -33.99
N ILE A 214 34.83 34.07 -32.98
CA ILE A 214 36.05 33.31 -32.73
C ILE A 214 35.71 31.82 -32.78
N GLY A 215 36.66 30.98 -33.16
CA GLY A 215 36.38 29.57 -33.34
C GLY A 215 37.62 28.72 -33.51
N GLN A 216 37.48 27.42 -33.31
CA GLN A 216 38.56 26.44 -33.49
C GLN A 216 39.04 26.31 -34.94
N VAL A 217 38.26 26.80 -35.92
CA VAL A 217 38.61 26.79 -37.35
C VAL A 217 39.55 27.94 -37.72
N LEU A 218 39.54 29.03 -36.94
CA LEU A 218 40.46 30.16 -37.13
C LEU A 218 41.81 29.85 -36.48
N ASP A 219 42.89 30.36 -37.06
CA ASP A 219 44.21 30.29 -36.42
C ASP A 219 44.19 31.07 -35.09
N ASP A 220 44.92 30.58 -34.07
CA ASP A 220 45.00 31.22 -32.75
C ASP A 220 45.31 32.72 -32.86
N ALA A 221 46.27 33.09 -33.71
CA ALA A 221 46.65 34.48 -33.92
C ALA A 221 45.49 35.35 -34.44
N GLU A 222 44.65 34.81 -35.32
CA GLU A 222 43.47 35.49 -35.85
C GLU A 222 42.41 35.65 -34.77
N ASN A 223 42.15 34.61 -33.97
CA ASN A 223 41.22 34.67 -32.84
C ASN A 223 41.60 35.80 -31.86
N TYR A 224 42.87 35.87 -31.43
CA TYR A 224 43.32 36.97 -30.56
C TYR A 224 43.24 38.34 -31.26
N SER A 225 43.61 38.43 -32.55
CA SER A 225 43.57 39.70 -33.28
C SER A 225 42.14 40.22 -33.42
N THR A 226 41.15 39.35 -33.60
CA THR A 226 39.73 39.70 -33.65
C THR A 226 39.28 40.31 -32.33
N VAL A 227 39.56 39.64 -31.20
CA VAL A 227 39.19 40.18 -29.87
C VAL A 227 39.88 41.53 -29.62
N VAL A 228 41.20 41.61 -29.82
CA VAL A 228 41.97 42.86 -29.60
C VAL A 228 41.46 43.99 -30.48
N GLY A 229 41.19 43.72 -31.77
CA GLY A 229 40.67 44.69 -32.73
C GLY A 229 39.31 45.26 -32.32
N THR A 230 38.44 44.41 -31.76
CA THR A 230 37.10 44.79 -31.30
C THR A 230 37.12 45.61 -30.01
N VAL A 231 37.90 45.20 -29.00
CA VAL A 231 37.84 45.84 -27.67
C VAL A 231 38.73 47.07 -27.54
N THR A 232 39.85 47.15 -28.29
CA THR A 232 40.83 48.24 -28.17
C THR A 232 40.24 49.63 -28.43
N PRO A 233 39.39 49.86 -29.45
CA PRO A 233 38.76 51.17 -29.68
C PRO A 233 37.93 51.66 -28.49
N ILE A 234 37.26 50.75 -27.79
CA ILE A 234 36.42 51.06 -26.63
C ILE A 234 37.33 51.34 -25.43
N LEU A 235 38.25 50.43 -25.12
CA LEU A 235 39.14 50.53 -23.96
C LEU A 235 40.00 51.80 -23.97
N LYS A 236 40.39 52.32 -25.14
CA LYS A 236 41.13 53.59 -25.28
C LYS A 236 40.40 54.79 -24.67
N ASN A 237 39.07 54.76 -24.64
CA ASN A 237 38.24 55.85 -24.15
C ASN A 237 37.78 55.65 -22.69
N LEU A 238 38.22 54.57 -22.04
CA LEU A 238 37.81 54.18 -20.68
C LEU A 238 39.03 54.20 -19.74
N PRO A 239 39.49 55.37 -19.27
CA PRO A 239 40.57 55.45 -18.30
C PRO A 239 40.11 54.88 -16.96
N SER A 240 40.91 53.99 -16.37
CA SER A 240 40.64 53.41 -15.05
C SER A 240 41.94 53.06 -14.34
N LYS A 241 41.86 52.62 -13.07
CA LYS A 241 43.05 52.24 -12.30
C LYS A 241 43.61 50.87 -12.71
N TYR A 242 42.79 49.97 -13.22
CA TYR A 242 43.21 48.68 -13.78
C TYR A 242 42.10 48.06 -14.64
N LEU A 243 42.51 47.14 -15.52
CA LEU A 243 41.62 46.29 -16.31
C LEU A 243 41.69 44.84 -15.79
N CYS A 244 40.55 44.23 -15.52
CA CYS A 244 40.42 42.81 -15.25
C CYS A 244 39.90 42.09 -16.48
N VAL A 245 40.67 41.15 -17.03
CA VAL A 245 40.29 40.34 -18.18
C VAL A 245 39.88 38.94 -17.70
N VAL A 246 38.64 38.57 -17.94
CA VAL A 246 38.11 37.23 -17.68
C VAL A 246 37.85 36.55 -19.01
N SER A 247 38.44 35.38 -19.22
CA SER A 247 38.10 34.56 -20.39
C SER A 247 37.24 33.38 -19.98
N LYS A 248 36.07 33.27 -20.61
CA LYS A 248 35.11 32.17 -20.42
C LYS A 248 35.09 31.17 -21.57
N THR A 249 35.77 31.50 -22.67
CA THR A 249 35.86 30.65 -23.86
C THR A 249 37.09 29.75 -23.79
N ASN A 250 36.99 28.52 -24.30
CA ASN A 250 38.13 27.60 -24.43
C ASN A 250 39.08 27.96 -25.60
N ILE A 251 38.83 29.07 -26.32
CA ILE A 251 39.61 29.51 -27.48
C ILE A 251 40.66 30.56 -27.11
N ILE A 252 40.34 31.44 -26.15
CA ILE A 252 41.18 32.59 -25.77
C ILE A 252 41.65 32.42 -24.33
N SER A 253 42.96 32.46 -24.11
CA SER A 253 43.54 32.61 -22.77
C SER A 253 43.51 34.08 -22.37
N ALA A 254 42.97 34.37 -21.18
CA ALA A 254 42.99 35.69 -20.56
C ALA A 254 44.43 36.19 -20.33
N GLU A 255 45.35 35.31 -19.91
CA GLU A 255 46.77 35.62 -19.70
C GLU A 255 47.42 36.11 -21.02
N VAL A 256 47.23 35.35 -22.10
CA VAL A 256 47.77 35.71 -23.42
C VAL A 256 47.10 36.95 -23.98
N LEU A 257 45.77 37.09 -23.85
CA LEU A 257 45.05 38.28 -24.31
C LEU A 257 45.52 39.53 -23.58
N ALA A 258 45.68 39.47 -22.25
CA ALA A 258 46.17 40.59 -21.44
C ALA A 258 47.54 41.08 -21.93
N SER A 259 48.44 40.18 -22.35
CA SER A 259 49.75 40.56 -22.90
C SER A 259 49.69 41.28 -24.26
N LYS A 260 48.59 41.11 -25.01
CA LYS A 260 48.38 41.68 -26.35
C LYS A 260 47.57 42.98 -26.34
N LEU A 261 46.83 43.24 -25.26
CA LEU A 261 46.00 44.43 -25.13
C LEU A 261 46.85 45.67 -24.84
N SER A 262 46.57 46.75 -25.56
CA SER A 262 47.16 48.05 -25.27
C SER A 262 46.24 48.83 -24.33
N TYR A 263 46.53 48.81 -23.03
CA TYR A 263 45.80 49.56 -22.00
C TYR A 263 46.75 50.45 -21.18
N THR A 264 46.26 51.60 -20.73
CA THR A 264 47.07 52.62 -20.04
C THR A 264 47.39 52.26 -18.58
N ALA A 265 46.66 51.32 -18.00
CA ALA A 265 46.79 50.89 -16.61
C ALA A 265 47.14 49.38 -16.53
N PRO A 266 47.52 48.87 -15.34
CA PRO A 266 47.80 47.45 -15.15
C PRO A 266 46.62 46.57 -15.60
N ILE A 267 46.94 45.44 -16.23
CA ILE A 267 45.96 44.43 -16.63
C ILE A 267 46.15 43.20 -15.74
N ILE A 268 45.10 42.84 -15.02
CA ILE A 268 44.99 41.56 -14.32
C ILE A 268 44.14 40.59 -15.17
N HIS A 269 44.36 39.29 -15.01
CA HIS A 269 43.66 38.28 -15.78
C HIS A 269 43.13 37.16 -14.89
N GLN A 270 42.02 36.56 -15.30
CA GLN A 270 41.41 35.38 -14.69
C GLN A 270 40.97 34.43 -15.79
N GLU A 271 41.48 33.20 -15.75
CA GLU A 271 40.98 32.12 -16.60
C GLU A 271 39.74 31.51 -15.94
N ALA A 272 38.65 31.37 -16.70
CA ALA A 272 37.41 30.70 -16.31
C ALA A 272 37.05 29.64 -17.38
N ASN A 273 38.07 28.97 -17.89
CA ASN A 273 38.04 28.06 -19.04
C ASN A 273 39.14 26.98 -18.91
N CYS A 274 39.36 26.19 -19.95
CA CYS A 274 40.38 25.13 -19.98
C CYS A 274 41.84 25.58 -19.80
N PHE A 275 42.15 26.87 -19.90
CA PHE A 275 43.50 27.39 -19.68
C PHE A 275 43.83 27.62 -18.19
N SER A 276 42.85 27.43 -17.30
CA SER A 276 43.08 27.59 -15.86
C SER A 276 44.10 26.59 -15.32
N LYS A 277 45.09 27.12 -14.60
CA LYS A 277 46.17 26.36 -13.95
C LYS A 277 45.95 26.21 -12.45
N GLU A 278 45.00 26.96 -11.88
CA GLU A 278 44.73 27.00 -10.45
C GLU A 278 43.24 26.89 -10.16
N ALA A 279 42.91 26.23 -9.05
CA ALA A 279 41.55 26.15 -8.56
C ALA A 279 41.10 27.51 -8.02
N PHE A 280 39.89 27.94 -8.36
CA PHE A 280 39.37 29.22 -7.87
C PHE A 280 39.00 29.15 -6.38
N LEU A 281 38.44 28.01 -5.96
CA LEU A 281 38.11 27.67 -4.57
C LEU A 281 38.75 26.35 -4.18
N GLU A 282 38.94 26.16 -2.88
CA GLU A 282 39.37 24.87 -2.34
C GLU A 282 38.22 23.85 -2.42
N LEU A 283 38.56 22.61 -2.77
CA LEU A 283 37.60 21.52 -2.81
C LEU A 283 37.49 20.86 -1.43
N GLY A 284 36.27 20.58 -1.01
CA GLY A 284 36.00 19.75 0.15
C GLY A 284 36.36 18.28 -0.13
N PRO A 285 36.48 17.47 0.93
CA PRO A 285 36.94 16.07 0.82
C PRO A 285 35.97 15.15 0.07
N GLU A 286 34.71 15.56 -0.10
CA GLU A 286 33.69 14.81 -0.85
C GLU A 286 33.71 15.10 -2.36
N VAL A 287 34.49 16.08 -2.81
CA VAL A 287 34.59 16.49 -4.20
C VAL A 287 35.89 15.97 -4.82
N ASP A 288 35.79 15.34 -5.99
CA ASP A 288 36.93 14.81 -6.72
C ASP A 288 37.88 15.93 -7.18
N GLU A 289 39.19 15.77 -6.91
CA GLU A 289 40.24 16.75 -7.24
C GLU A 289 40.28 17.10 -8.74
N LYS A 290 39.83 16.19 -9.62
CA LYS A 290 39.76 16.46 -11.06
C LYS A 290 38.89 17.67 -11.42
N PHE A 291 37.97 18.05 -10.53
CA PHE A 291 37.07 19.18 -10.74
C PHE A 291 37.66 20.52 -10.33
N ALA A 292 38.84 20.55 -9.70
CA ALA A 292 39.38 21.76 -9.05
C ALA A 292 39.51 22.95 -10.01
N ASN A 293 39.93 22.70 -11.26
CA ASN A 293 40.08 23.72 -12.29
C ASN A 293 38.85 23.85 -13.21
N ILE A 294 37.80 23.06 -12.98
CA ILE A 294 36.59 23.01 -13.81
C ILE A 294 35.48 23.88 -13.20
N VAL A 295 35.38 23.92 -11.86
CA VAL A 295 34.34 24.71 -11.16
C VAL A 295 34.33 26.15 -11.68
N SER A 296 33.28 26.49 -12.42
CA SER A 296 33.21 27.79 -13.09
C SER A 296 32.91 28.94 -12.12
N LEU A 297 33.27 30.16 -12.53
CA LEU A 297 32.87 31.37 -11.79
C LEU A 297 31.34 31.54 -11.75
N ASP A 298 30.65 31.06 -12.78
CA ASP A 298 29.20 31.09 -12.89
C ASP A 298 28.52 30.28 -11.77
N ILE A 299 28.95 29.02 -11.59
CA ILE A 299 28.38 28.17 -10.53
C ILE A 299 28.73 28.67 -9.14
N ILE A 300 29.93 29.26 -8.96
CA ILE A 300 30.35 29.86 -7.70
C ILE A 300 29.42 31.02 -7.34
N GLY A 301 29.20 31.95 -8.29
CA GLY A 301 28.29 33.08 -8.12
C GLY A 301 26.87 32.65 -7.76
N ALA A 302 26.34 31.63 -8.45
CA ALA A 302 25.02 31.07 -8.18
C ALA A 302 24.92 30.45 -6.77
N ALA A 303 25.93 29.67 -6.36
CA ALA A 303 25.92 28.96 -5.08
C ALA A 303 26.06 29.91 -3.87
N ILE A 304 26.70 31.06 -4.03
CA ILE A 304 26.85 32.07 -2.96
C ILE A 304 25.77 33.15 -2.96
N TYR A 305 24.86 33.15 -3.94
CA TYR A 305 23.95 34.25 -4.27
C TYR A 305 23.27 34.94 -3.07
N LYS A 306 22.62 34.19 -2.17
CA LYS A 306 21.90 34.76 -1.00
C LYS A 306 22.84 35.20 0.11
N ASP A 307 23.90 34.42 0.39
CA ASP A 307 24.89 34.80 1.40
C ASP A 307 25.69 36.04 0.95
N PHE A 308 25.79 36.25 -0.37
CA PHE A 308 26.49 37.36 -0.99
C PHE A 308 25.62 38.62 -1.18
N GLU A 309 24.30 38.53 -1.01
CA GLU A 309 23.34 39.64 -1.23
C GLU A 309 23.74 40.92 -0.47
N GLN A 310 24.16 40.79 0.79
CA GLN A 310 24.60 41.92 1.63
C GLN A 310 25.87 42.62 1.14
N TYR A 311 26.62 42.02 0.22
CA TYR A 311 27.88 42.56 -0.30
C TYR A 311 27.73 43.15 -1.69
N SER A 312 26.60 42.96 -2.38
CA SER A 312 26.33 43.52 -3.71
C SER A 312 25.31 44.65 -3.63
N ASP A 313 25.62 45.77 -4.29
CA ASP A 313 24.68 46.89 -4.45
C ASP A 313 23.67 46.64 -5.61
N ALA A 314 23.89 45.57 -6.39
CA ALA A 314 23.04 45.19 -7.51
C ALA A 314 22.75 43.69 -7.47
N HIS A 315 21.52 43.37 -7.07
CA HIS A 315 21.04 41.99 -6.96
C HIS A 315 19.98 41.71 -8.03
N PHE A 316 20.37 41.00 -9.08
CA PHE A 316 19.47 40.62 -10.16
C PHE A 316 18.75 39.32 -9.83
N ASN A 317 17.47 39.28 -10.15
CA ASN A 317 16.67 38.06 -10.08
C ASN A 317 15.65 38.06 -11.21
N LEU A 318 15.86 37.21 -12.21
CA LEU A 318 14.93 36.99 -13.32
C LEU A 318 13.73 36.11 -12.91
N PHE A 319 13.78 35.45 -11.75
CA PHE A 319 12.63 34.77 -11.16
C PHE A 319 11.73 35.79 -10.43
N ASN A 320 11.10 36.66 -11.21
CA ASN A 320 10.32 37.80 -10.72
C ASN A 320 8.97 37.94 -11.48
N LYS A 321 8.22 39.00 -11.19
CA LYS A 321 6.90 39.31 -11.81
C LYS A 321 6.88 39.27 -13.35
N SER A 322 8.02 39.48 -14.02
CA SER A 322 8.14 39.40 -15.48
C SER A 322 7.84 38.00 -16.06
N LEU A 323 8.02 36.93 -15.26
CA LEU A 323 7.62 35.58 -15.64
C LEU A 323 6.09 35.37 -15.54
N GLY A 324 5.41 36.18 -14.73
CA GLY A 324 4.00 36.04 -14.37
C GLY A 324 3.84 35.46 -12.95
N ASP A 325 2.93 36.05 -12.16
CA ASP A 325 2.77 35.78 -10.73
C ASP A 325 2.47 34.31 -10.39
N ILE A 326 1.78 33.60 -11.29
CA ILE A 326 1.46 32.18 -11.10
C ILE A 326 2.74 31.33 -11.05
N TYR A 327 3.74 31.69 -11.83
CA TYR A 327 5.00 30.96 -11.94
C TYR A 327 6.00 31.34 -10.84
N THR A 328 5.78 32.39 -10.07
CA THR A 328 6.68 32.78 -8.97
C THR A 328 6.11 32.42 -7.60
N SER A 329 4.78 32.42 -7.46
CA SER A 329 4.08 32.08 -6.21
C SER A 329 3.97 30.59 -5.94
N GLU A 330 3.86 29.76 -6.99
CA GLU A 330 3.77 28.32 -6.85
C GLU A 330 5.13 27.72 -6.47
N GLN A 331 5.28 27.25 -5.24
CA GLN A 331 6.43 26.47 -4.77
C GLN A 331 5.97 25.08 -4.36
N PRO A 332 6.85 24.06 -4.40
CA PRO A 332 6.48 22.71 -3.98
C PRO A 332 5.91 22.72 -2.55
N PRO A 333 4.69 22.20 -2.33
CA PRO A 333 4.08 22.24 -1.01
C PRO A 333 4.87 21.38 -0.03
N GLU A 334 5.01 21.86 1.20
CA GLU A 334 5.74 21.15 2.26
C GLU A 334 4.91 21.01 3.53
N ILE A 335 5.09 19.88 4.21
CA ILE A 335 4.59 19.69 5.57
C ILE A 335 5.73 19.28 6.49
N MET A 336 5.69 19.77 7.72
CA MET A 336 6.60 19.32 8.77
C MET A 336 5.90 18.26 9.61
N LEU A 337 6.39 17.01 9.56
CA LEU A 337 5.88 15.91 10.35
C LEU A 337 7.01 15.29 11.16
N GLY A 338 6.89 15.31 12.50
CA GLY A 338 7.89 14.69 13.39
C GLY A 338 9.31 15.25 13.24
N GLY A 339 9.46 16.54 12.88
CA GLY A 339 10.76 17.18 12.64
C GLY A 339 11.39 16.92 11.27
N ARG A 340 10.73 16.17 10.38
CA ARG A 340 11.12 16.00 8.98
C ARG A 340 10.22 16.82 8.07
N THR A 341 10.83 17.59 7.16
CA THR A 341 10.11 18.28 6.10
C THR A 341 9.86 17.29 4.96
N ILE A 342 8.60 17.05 4.63
CA ILE A 342 8.19 16.23 3.49
C ILE A 342 7.70 17.19 2.42
N VAL A 343 8.31 17.12 1.24
CA VAL A 343 7.93 17.93 0.08
C VAL A 343 7.06 17.10 -0.84
N PHE A 344 5.90 17.65 -1.19
CA PHE A 344 4.93 17.02 -2.08
C PHE A 344 5.33 17.27 -3.54
N THR A 345 6.05 16.32 -4.11
CA THR A 345 6.26 16.26 -5.56
C THR A 345 5.02 15.67 -6.26
N PRO A 346 4.80 15.95 -7.55
CA PRO A 346 3.73 15.30 -8.33
C PRO A 346 3.79 13.77 -8.23
N GLN A 347 4.99 13.18 -8.27
CA GLN A 347 5.18 11.73 -8.13
C GLN A 347 4.78 11.22 -6.74
N LEU A 348 5.15 11.94 -5.66
CA LEU A 348 4.77 11.57 -4.30
C LEU A 348 3.25 11.68 -4.11
N LEU A 349 2.62 12.71 -4.68
CA LEU A 349 1.18 12.88 -4.63
C LEU A 349 0.46 11.74 -5.36
N ILE A 350 0.89 11.39 -6.58
CA ILE A 350 0.34 10.25 -7.33
C ILE A 350 0.47 8.96 -6.50
N PHE A 351 1.66 8.71 -5.94
CA PHE A 351 1.87 7.53 -5.10
C PHE A 351 0.95 7.54 -3.86
N ALA A 352 0.83 8.67 -3.17
CA ALA A 352 -0.05 8.81 -2.01
C ALA A 352 -1.53 8.57 -2.39
N PHE A 353 -1.99 9.12 -3.52
CA PHE A 353 -3.33 8.88 -4.04
C PHE A 353 -3.57 7.40 -4.37
N ILE A 354 -2.60 6.72 -4.96
CA ILE A 354 -2.70 5.28 -5.23
C ILE A 354 -2.81 4.50 -3.91
N VAL A 355 -2.00 4.81 -2.92
CA VAL A 355 -2.05 4.15 -1.60
C VAL A 355 -3.41 4.38 -0.92
N VAL A 356 -3.91 5.61 -0.90
CA VAL A 356 -5.23 5.94 -0.34
C VAL A 356 -6.34 5.20 -1.11
N ALA A 357 -6.26 5.16 -2.44
CA ALA A 357 -7.21 4.42 -3.27
C ALA A 357 -7.20 2.93 -2.93
N ILE A 358 -6.03 2.30 -2.77
CA ILE A 358 -5.90 0.90 -2.36
C ILE A 358 -6.52 0.68 -0.97
N VAL A 359 -6.24 1.56 -0.01
CA VAL A 359 -6.78 1.47 1.37
C VAL A 359 -8.30 1.62 1.41
N ILE A 360 -8.93 2.33 0.48
CA ILE A 360 -10.39 2.45 0.40
C ILE A 360 -10.99 1.29 -0.41
N ILE A 361 -10.38 0.95 -1.56
CA ILE A 361 -10.92 -0.05 -2.49
C ILE A 361 -10.82 -1.45 -1.91
N LEU A 362 -9.69 -1.85 -1.29
CA LEU A 362 -9.52 -3.21 -0.75
C LEU A 362 -10.57 -3.57 0.31
N PRO A 363 -10.83 -2.76 1.35
CA PRO A 363 -11.87 -3.04 2.33
C PRO A 363 -13.27 -3.03 1.70
N THR A 364 -13.53 -2.13 0.75
CA THR A 364 -14.85 -2.04 0.10
C THR A 364 -15.13 -3.28 -0.76
N VAL A 365 -14.15 -3.73 -1.55
CA VAL A 365 -14.24 -4.97 -2.32
C VAL A 365 -14.33 -6.18 -1.41
N GLY A 366 -13.55 -6.24 -0.34
CA GLY A 366 -13.63 -7.31 0.67
C GLY A 366 -15.00 -7.41 1.33
N ALA A 367 -15.58 -6.27 1.72
CA ALA A 367 -16.94 -6.21 2.28
C ALA A 367 -17.98 -6.65 1.26
N LEU A 368 -17.89 -6.19 0.00
CA LEU A 368 -18.81 -6.60 -1.07
C LEU A 368 -18.74 -8.12 -1.34
N LEU A 369 -17.54 -8.70 -1.41
CA LEU A 369 -17.36 -10.15 -1.59
C LEU A 369 -17.92 -10.93 -0.39
N TYR A 370 -17.71 -10.45 0.83
CA TYR A 370 -18.28 -11.05 2.04
C TYR A 370 -19.82 -11.05 2.00
N TYR A 371 -20.44 -9.90 1.70
CA TYR A 371 -21.89 -9.80 1.61
C TYR A 371 -22.46 -10.60 0.44
N ALA A 372 -21.79 -10.65 -0.71
CA ALA A 372 -22.20 -11.49 -1.84
C ALA A 372 -22.23 -12.98 -1.46
N ASN A 373 -21.22 -13.45 -0.73
CA ASN A 373 -21.15 -14.84 -0.27
C ASN A 373 -22.22 -15.14 0.80
N LEU A 374 -22.48 -14.20 1.72
CA LEU A 374 -23.56 -14.31 2.70
C LEU A 374 -24.93 -14.39 2.02
N ILE A 375 -25.19 -13.53 1.03
CA ILE A 375 -26.45 -13.53 0.26
C ILE A 375 -26.62 -14.84 -0.50
N SER A 376 -25.57 -15.34 -1.16
CA SER A 376 -25.62 -16.64 -1.86
C SER A 376 -25.94 -17.78 -0.89
N THR A 377 -25.33 -17.78 0.29
CA THR A 377 -25.62 -18.78 1.33
C THR A 377 -27.08 -18.71 1.79
N GLN A 378 -27.63 -17.51 2.00
CA GLN A 378 -29.02 -17.33 2.39
C GLN A 378 -30.00 -17.71 1.27
N GLN A 379 -29.67 -17.42 0.01
CA GLN A 379 -30.47 -17.86 -1.15
C GLN A 379 -30.50 -19.39 -1.26
N ASN A 380 -29.39 -20.07 -1.03
CA ASN A 380 -29.35 -21.53 -1.02
C ASN A 380 -30.23 -22.12 0.09
N LYS A 381 -30.18 -21.54 1.31
CA LYS A 381 -31.08 -21.93 2.41
C LYS A 381 -32.55 -21.69 2.09
N MET A 382 -32.88 -20.56 1.45
CA MET A 382 -34.24 -20.27 1.01
C MET A 382 -34.72 -21.24 -0.08
N ALA A 383 -33.84 -21.65 -0.99
CA ALA A 383 -34.15 -22.65 -2.00
C ALA A 383 -34.45 -24.02 -1.37
N GLU A 384 -33.63 -24.47 -0.42
CA GLU A 384 -33.85 -25.72 0.31
C GLU A 384 -35.15 -25.68 1.14
N LEU A 385 -35.44 -24.55 1.79
CA LEU A 385 -36.67 -24.38 2.56
C LEU A 385 -37.90 -24.39 1.64
N ASN A 386 -37.84 -23.73 0.50
CA ASN A 386 -38.91 -23.77 -0.50
C ASN A 386 -39.14 -25.18 -1.04
N GLN A 387 -38.08 -25.97 -1.25
CA GLN A 387 -38.19 -27.36 -1.65
C GLN A 387 -38.89 -28.20 -0.57
N LYS A 388 -38.50 -28.07 0.71
CA LYS A 388 -39.20 -28.75 1.83
C LYS A 388 -40.65 -28.34 1.95
N VAL A 389 -40.97 -27.05 1.75
CA VAL A 389 -42.35 -26.56 1.74
C VAL A 389 -43.14 -27.18 0.57
N GLN A 390 -42.54 -27.35 -0.60
CA GLN A 390 -43.18 -28.05 -1.72
C GLN A 390 -43.39 -29.53 -1.42
N GLU A 391 -42.41 -30.24 -0.86
CA GLU A 391 -42.52 -31.64 -0.47
C GLU A 391 -43.63 -31.86 0.58
N ILE A 392 -43.71 -30.99 1.59
CA ILE A 392 -44.77 -31.05 2.62
C ILE A 392 -46.14 -30.77 2.00
N ASN A 393 -46.26 -29.75 1.14
CA ASN A 393 -47.54 -29.47 0.47
C ASN A 393 -47.97 -30.61 -0.46
N GLN A 394 -47.02 -31.28 -1.10
CA GLN A 394 -47.28 -32.45 -1.93
C GLN A 394 -47.72 -33.64 -1.07
N PHE A 395 -47.03 -33.91 0.05
CA PHE A 395 -47.43 -34.92 1.03
C PHE A 395 -48.84 -34.67 1.58
N LEU A 396 -49.19 -33.42 1.89
CA LEU A 396 -50.53 -33.06 2.38
C LEU A 396 -51.60 -33.31 1.31
N LYS A 397 -51.35 -32.96 0.05
CA LYS A 397 -52.26 -33.25 -1.08
C LYS A 397 -52.42 -34.74 -1.35
N ASP A 398 -51.32 -35.49 -1.29
CA ASP A 398 -51.32 -36.93 -1.57
C ASP A 398 -52.03 -37.74 -0.46
N ASN A 399 -52.12 -37.19 0.77
CA ASN A 399 -52.80 -37.80 1.90
C ASN A 399 -54.19 -37.21 2.21
N GLU A 400 -54.69 -36.27 1.40
CA GLU A 400 -56.01 -35.62 1.59
C GLU A 400 -57.19 -36.61 1.42
N ASN A 401 -56.94 -37.79 0.82
CA ASN A 401 -57.96 -38.83 0.54
C ASN A 401 -57.78 -40.15 1.33
N VAL A 402 -56.92 -40.22 2.35
CA VAL A 402 -56.82 -41.41 3.20
C VAL A 402 -57.85 -41.30 4.35
N SER A 403 -59.08 -41.70 4.07
CA SER A 403 -60.23 -41.64 5.00
C SER A 403 -60.29 -42.86 5.94
N SER A 404 -60.41 -42.60 7.25
CA SER A 404 -61.32 -43.21 8.26
C SER A 404 -61.59 -44.73 8.36
N ASP A 405 -60.94 -45.63 7.63
CA ASP A 405 -61.38 -47.05 7.53
C ASP A 405 -60.45 -48.08 8.21
N LEU A 406 -59.58 -47.66 9.14
CA LEU A 406 -58.62 -48.57 9.80
C LEU A 406 -58.85 -48.83 11.30
N PHE A 407 -59.94 -48.34 11.90
CA PHE A 407 -60.25 -48.59 13.32
C PHE A 407 -61.77 -48.53 13.56
N ASP A 408 -62.43 -49.69 13.59
CA ASP A 408 -63.82 -49.81 14.05
C ASP A 408 -63.81 -50.22 15.53
N GLU A 409 -64.12 -49.26 16.40
CA GLU A 409 -64.21 -49.46 17.85
C GLU A 409 -65.15 -50.63 18.23
N GLY A 410 -66.20 -50.88 17.45
CA GLY A 410 -67.17 -51.94 17.72
C GLY A 410 -66.59 -53.34 17.53
N ASP A 411 -65.74 -53.53 16.53
CA ASP A 411 -65.13 -54.84 16.23
C ASP A 411 -63.96 -55.16 17.17
N GLU A 412 -63.14 -54.17 17.53
CA GLU A 412 -62.06 -54.35 18.52
C GLU A 412 -62.61 -54.68 19.92
N ILE A 413 -63.68 -53.99 20.36
CA ILE A 413 -64.35 -54.31 21.63
C ILE A 413 -64.93 -55.73 21.61
N ARG A 414 -65.49 -56.16 20.49
CA ARG A 414 -66.09 -57.50 20.36
C ARG A 414 -65.03 -58.60 20.34
N LEU A 415 -63.87 -58.36 19.71
CA LEU A 415 -62.73 -59.27 19.71
C LEU A 415 -62.15 -59.44 21.12
N GLY A 416 -61.92 -58.34 21.84
CA GLY A 416 -61.43 -58.35 23.22
C GLY A 416 -62.41 -59.02 24.19
N LEU A 417 -63.72 -58.80 24.04
CA LEU A 417 -64.74 -59.42 24.88
C LEU A 417 -64.80 -60.95 24.70
N ALA A 418 -64.67 -61.43 23.46
CA ALA A 418 -64.66 -62.86 23.16
C ALA A 418 -63.41 -63.55 23.75
N HIS A 419 -62.24 -62.93 23.63
CA HIS A 419 -61.00 -63.41 24.23
C HIS A 419 -61.11 -63.52 25.77
N ASN A 420 -61.60 -62.47 26.43
CA ASN A 420 -61.76 -62.45 27.88
C ASN A 420 -62.78 -63.49 28.39
N LYS A 421 -63.88 -63.71 27.67
CA LYS A 421 -64.88 -64.74 28.00
C LYS A 421 -64.27 -66.15 27.95
N ASN A 422 -63.41 -66.42 26.98
CA ASN A 422 -62.75 -67.72 26.83
C ASN A 422 -61.78 -67.97 28.00
N ILE A 423 -60.94 -66.98 28.33
CA ILE A 423 -60.00 -67.06 29.46
C ILE A 423 -60.76 -67.28 30.78
N TYR A 424 -61.84 -66.53 31.03
CA TYR A 424 -62.65 -66.67 32.25
C TYR A 424 -63.27 -68.08 32.38
N SER A 425 -63.69 -68.67 31.26
CA SER A 425 -64.27 -70.02 31.24
C SER A 425 -63.23 -71.07 31.67
N TYR A 426 -62.00 -70.99 31.19
CA TYR A 426 -60.93 -71.90 31.60
C TYR A 426 -60.53 -71.72 33.07
N TYR A 427 -60.44 -70.47 33.56
CA TYR A 427 -60.19 -70.22 34.99
C TYR A 427 -61.30 -70.79 35.88
N THR A 428 -62.56 -70.71 35.46
CA THR A 428 -63.69 -71.26 36.21
C THR A 428 -63.56 -72.77 36.32
N ILE A 429 -63.27 -73.48 35.22
CA ILE A 429 -63.14 -74.94 35.19
C ILE A 429 -61.95 -75.42 36.04
N VAL A 430 -60.81 -74.74 35.94
CA VAL A 430 -59.64 -74.99 36.79
C VAL A 430 -59.96 -74.71 38.26
N GLY A 431 -60.81 -73.73 38.56
CA GLY A 431 -61.18 -73.39 39.93
C GLY A 431 -62.22 -74.31 40.56
N THR A 432 -63.14 -74.90 39.78
CA THR A 432 -64.32 -75.61 40.31
C THR A 432 -64.37 -77.10 40.01
N GLU A 433 -63.73 -77.58 38.93
CA GLU A 433 -63.94 -78.93 38.38
C GLU A 433 -62.67 -79.80 38.39
N ILE A 434 -61.62 -79.44 39.16
CA ILE A 434 -60.45 -80.32 39.33
C ILE A 434 -60.84 -81.57 40.14
N PRO A 435 -60.72 -82.79 39.58
CA PRO A 435 -60.99 -84.01 40.32
C PRO A 435 -60.02 -84.17 41.49
N LYS A 436 -60.48 -84.73 42.61
CA LYS A 436 -59.69 -84.90 43.85
C LYS A 436 -58.35 -85.64 43.69
N LYS A 437 -58.15 -86.37 42.60
CA LYS A 437 -56.97 -87.19 42.30
C LYS A 437 -56.17 -86.65 41.10
N LEU A 438 -56.32 -85.36 40.81
CA LEU A 438 -55.66 -84.65 39.72
C LEU A 438 -55.15 -83.30 40.25
N TRP A 439 -53.92 -82.94 39.90
CA TRP A 439 -53.37 -81.61 40.18
C TRP A 439 -52.69 -81.06 38.94
N LEU A 440 -52.65 -79.74 38.84
CA LEU A 440 -52.05 -79.03 37.72
C LEU A 440 -50.61 -78.66 38.06
N THR A 441 -49.72 -78.81 37.08
CA THR A 441 -48.30 -78.43 37.19
C THR A 441 -47.99 -77.19 36.36
N HIS A 442 -48.74 -76.96 35.27
CA HIS A 442 -48.60 -75.75 34.45
C HIS A 442 -49.94 -75.32 33.86
N LEU A 443 -50.22 -74.01 33.91
CA LEU A 443 -51.41 -73.41 33.32
C LEU A 443 -51.02 -72.15 32.55
N LYS A 444 -51.30 -72.14 31.25
CA LYS A 444 -51.13 -70.99 30.37
C LYS A 444 -52.44 -70.70 29.64
N LEU A 445 -53.06 -69.56 29.97
CA LEU A 445 -54.30 -69.08 29.38
C LEU A 445 -54.03 -67.76 28.64
N SER A 446 -53.88 -67.82 27.32
CA SER A 446 -53.62 -66.68 26.43
C SER A 446 -54.21 -67.03 25.05
N ASP A 447 -53.60 -66.61 23.93
CA ASP A 447 -54.06 -66.93 22.56
C ASP A 447 -54.06 -68.43 22.26
N LYS A 448 -53.19 -69.17 22.95
CA LYS A 448 -53.16 -70.64 22.97
C LYS A 448 -53.22 -71.13 24.40
N THR A 449 -54.17 -72.01 24.67
CA THR A 449 -54.41 -72.59 25.99
C THR A 449 -53.62 -73.89 26.17
N THR A 450 -52.82 -73.97 27.24
CA THR A 450 -52.09 -75.18 27.61
C THR A 450 -52.28 -75.46 29.11
N ILE A 451 -52.75 -76.66 29.42
CA ILE A 451 -53.00 -77.15 30.77
C ILE A 451 -52.23 -78.46 30.94
N GLU A 452 -51.29 -78.48 31.87
CA GLU A 452 -50.47 -79.64 32.18
C GLU A 452 -50.68 -80.05 33.63
N GLY A 453 -50.63 -81.35 33.90
CA GLY A 453 -50.83 -81.85 35.25
C GLY A 453 -50.52 -83.32 35.38
N GLN A 454 -50.73 -83.81 36.59
CA GLN A 454 -50.57 -85.21 36.95
C GLN A 454 -51.82 -85.71 37.66
N ALA A 455 -52.10 -87.01 37.54
CA ALA A 455 -53.24 -87.65 38.18
C ALA A 455 -52.94 -89.08 38.62
N ASP A 456 -53.57 -89.51 39.70
CA ASP A 456 -53.41 -90.88 40.24
C ASP A 456 -54.06 -91.95 39.34
N ASN A 457 -54.97 -91.54 38.46
CA ASN A 457 -55.70 -92.45 37.59
C ASN A 457 -56.13 -91.75 36.29
N LEU A 458 -56.25 -92.57 35.25
CA LEU A 458 -56.61 -92.15 33.90
C LEU A 458 -58.03 -91.56 33.80
N GLU A 459 -58.96 -92.09 34.60
CA GLU A 459 -60.37 -91.67 34.61
C GLU A 459 -60.51 -90.20 35.02
N SER A 460 -59.71 -89.75 35.99
CA SER A 460 -59.69 -88.35 36.45
C SER A 460 -59.20 -87.40 35.35
N VAL A 461 -58.22 -87.81 34.53
CA VAL A 461 -57.75 -87.01 33.39
C VAL A 461 -58.83 -86.88 32.33
N TYR A 462 -59.51 -87.98 31.98
CA TYR A 462 -60.59 -87.94 31.00
C TYR A 462 -61.83 -87.18 31.49
N ALA A 463 -62.19 -87.31 32.77
CA ALA A 463 -63.28 -86.54 33.37
C ALA A 463 -62.99 -85.04 33.33
N PHE A 464 -61.76 -84.63 33.64
CA PHE A 464 -61.33 -83.24 33.58
C PHE A 464 -61.24 -82.71 32.13
N PHE A 465 -60.72 -83.51 31.19
CA PHE A 465 -60.75 -83.13 29.77
C PHE A 465 -62.18 -82.99 29.23
N ARG A 466 -63.09 -83.86 29.67
CA ARG A 466 -64.50 -83.79 29.30
C ARG A 466 -65.18 -82.56 29.89
N SER A 467 -64.94 -82.20 31.16
CA SER A 467 -65.50 -80.97 31.73
C SER A 467 -65.02 -79.73 30.98
N ILE A 468 -63.76 -79.70 30.53
CA ILE A 468 -63.24 -78.64 29.65
C ILE A 468 -64.04 -78.56 28.33
N LYS A 469 -64.30 -79.70 27.70
CA LYS A 469 -65.07 -79.78 26.44
C LYS A 469 -66.55 -79.46 26.60
N ASP A 470 -67.16 -79.84 27.71
CA ASP A 470 -68.57 -79.59 27.98
C ASP A 470 -68.83 -78.08 28.20
N TYR A 471 -67.89 -77.36 28.83
CA TYR A 471 -67.98 -75.90 29.03
C TYR A 471 -67.66 -75.08 27.77
N ASN A 472 -66.79 -75.56 26.88
CA ASN A 472 -66.53 -74.94 25.58
C ASN A 472 -66.52 -75.99 24.45
N PRO A 473 -67.71 -76.35 23.91
CA PRO A 473 -67.86 -77.40 22.90
C PRO A 473 -67.10 -77.11 21.59
N ASN A 474 -66.91 -75.84 21.26
CA ASN A 474 -66.27 -75.39 20.03
C ASN A 474 -64.76 -75.15 20.20
N SER A 475 -64.18 -75.46 21.36
CA SER A 475 -62.74 -75.32 21.59
C SER A 475 -61.93 -76.26 20.68
N ASP A 476 -60.79 -75.80 20.16
CA ASP A 476 -59.85 -76.65 19.41
C ASP A 476 -58.89 -77.44 20.32
N ILE A 477 -59.05 -77.32 21.64
CA ILE A 477 -58.19 -77.94 22.65
C ILE A 477 -58.24 -79.48 22.57
N LYS A 478 -57.11 -80.15 22.67
CA LYS A 478 -57.00 -81.62 22.58
C LYS A 478 -56.12 -82.15 23.70
N LEU A 479 -56.37 -83.39 24.13
CA LEU A 479 -55.44 -84.12 24.98
C LEU A 479 -54.25 -84.54 24.12
N GLN A 480 -53.13 -83.84 24.24
CA GLN A 480 -51.95 -84.00 23.38
C GLN A 480 -50.92 -84.98 23.93
N LYS A 481 -50.83 -85.11 25.25
CA LYS A 481 -49.94 -86.07 25.93
C LYS A 481 -50.71 -86.76 27.04
N LEU A 482 -50.51 -88.08 27.16
CA LEU A 482 -51.02 -88.89 28.26
C LEU A 482 -50.08 -90.09 28.44
N GLY A 483 -49.44 -90.22 29.60
CA GLY A 483 -48.50 -91.31 29.85
C GLY A 483 -48.09 -91.43 31.31
N LEU A 484 -47.47 -92.55 31.67
CA LEU A 484 -46.90 -92.76 33.00
C LEU A 484 -45.74 -91.80 33.23
N ALA A 485 -45.78 -91.08 34.35
CA ALA A 485 -44.75 -90.13 34.75
C ALA A 485 -43.40 -90.86 34.87
N SER A 486 -42.53 -90.65 33.89
CA SER A 486 -41.20 -91.27 33.86
C SER A 486 -40.24 -90.41 34.67
N LYS A 487 -39.43 -91.03 35.55
CA LYS A 487 -38.42 -90.33 36.37
C LYS A 487 -37.53 -89.45 35.49
N THR A 488 -37.69 -88.13 35.62
CA THR A 488 -36.66 -87.16 35.25
C THR A 488 -36.46 -86.20 36.39
N SER A 489 -35.19 -86.11 36.77
CA SER A 489 -34.58 -85.52 37.95
C SER A 489 -34.95 -84.07 38.19
N PHE A 490 -35.35 -83.81 39.43
CA PHE A 490 -35.35 -82.50 40.07
C PHE A 490 -33.92 -81.93 39.98
N THR A 491 -33.71 -80.90 39.17
CA THR A 491 -32.56 -80.00 39.35
C THR A 491 -33.02 -78.85 40.23
N PRO A 492 -32.46 -78.67 41.44
CA PRO A 492 -32.76 -77.52 42.27
C PRO A 492 -32.35 -76.27 41.48
N ILE A 493 -33.25 -75.30 41.35
CA ILE A 493 -32.84 -73.97 40.94
C ILE A 493 -32.22 -73.35 42.20
N GLU A 494 -30.90 -73.25 42.17
CA GLU A 494 -30.13 -72.44 43.11
C GLU A 494 -30.67 -71.00 43.06
N GLU A 495 -31.30 -70.59 44.16
CA GLU A 495 -31.46 -69.18 44.49
C GLU A 495 -30.07 -68.57 44.71
N ASN A 496 -29.55 -67.87 43.71
CA ASN A 496 -28.65 -66.75 43.98
C ASN A 496 -29.52 -65.53 44.22
N VAL A 497 -29.95 -65.41 45.49
CA VAL A 497 -30.39 -64.16 46.10
C VAL A 497 -29.21 -63.19 46.12
N GLU A 498 -29.52 -61.94 45.79
CA GLU A 498 -28.65 -60.78 45.71
C GLU A 498 -27.94 -60.48 47.06
N ASN A 499 -26.65 -60.17 47.02
CA ASN A 499 -26.04 -59.23 47.98
C ASN A 499 -26.44 -57.82 47.50
N GLY A 500 -26.99 -56.89 48.29
CA GLY A 500 -27.29 -56.75 49.72
C GLY A 500 -27.72 -55.27 49.89
N ASP A 501 -28.74 -54.92 50.68
CA ASP A 501 -28.61 -54.88 52.14
C ASP A 501 -29.95 -55.17 52.88
N ASN A 502 -29.88 -56.22 53.71
CA ASN A 502 -30.55 -56.56 54.98
C ASN A 502 -31.92 -55.96 55.40
N THR A 503 -32.85 -56.83 55.80
CA THR A 503 -32.99 -57.29 57.22
C THR A 503 -34.19 -58.25 57.43
N ASN A 504 -33.95 -59.38 58.12
CA ASN A 504 -34.85 -60.21 58.97
C ASN A 504 -36.16 -60.77 58.33
N SER A 505 -36.55 -62.04 58.40
CA SER A 505 -36.38 -63.08 59.43
C SER A 505 -37.13 -64.38 59.03
N GLN A 506 -36.57 -65.53 59.44
CA GLN A 506 -37.22 -66.83 59.76
C GLN A 506 -37.87 -67.67 58.63
N GLU A 507 -37.09 -68.66 58.18
CA GLU A 507 -37.51 -69.86 57.44
C GLU A 507 -38.56 -70.69 58.19
N PHE A 508 -39.59 -71.14 57.47
CA PHE A 508 -40.40 -72.30 57.82
C PHE A 508 -40.07 -73.42 56.83
N ASP A 509 -39.54 -74.51 57.35
CA ASP A 509 -39.20 -75.74 56.66
C ASP A 509 -40.47 -76.59 56.49
N THR A 510 -40.87 -76.89 55.24
CA THR A 510 -41.98 -77.80 54.91
C THR A 510 -41.60 -78.81 53.84
N ASP A 511 -40.42 -79.42 53.97
CA ASP A 511 -40.18 -80.74 53.39
C ASP A 511 -40.84 -81.82 54.25
N SER A 512 -42.08 -82.22 53.88
CA SER A 512 -42.62 -83.56 54.10
C SER A 512 -44.14 -83.54 53.95
N ILE A 513 -44.63 -83.91 52.77
CA ILE A 513 -45.69 -84.92 52.60
C ILE A 513 -45.70 -85.27 51.09
N LEU A 514 -45.48 -86.56 50.79
CA LEU A 514 -45.54 -87.25 49.49
C LEU A 514 -44.23 -87.46 48.69
N THR A 515 -43.19 -87.94 49.38
CA THR A 515 -42.42 -89.08 48.85
C THR A 515 -42.75 -90.33 49.67
N SER A 516 -43.90 -90.92 49.39
CA SER A 516 -44.10 -92.37 49.55
C SER A 516 -43.99 -93.00 48.16
N LEU A 517 -42.93 -93.78 47.97
CA LEU A 517 -42.58 -94.49 46.74
C LEU A 517 -43.70 -95.45 46.26
N ASN A 518 -43.82 -95.59 44.93
CA ASN A 518 -44.62 -96.54 44.15
C ASN A 518 -46.10 -96.19 43.84
N ALA A 519 -46.42 -94.93 43.55
CA ALA A 519 -47.65 -94.60 42.82
C ALA A 519 -47.31 -94.22 41.36
N ASP A 520 -47.80 -95.03 40.43
CA ASP A 520 -47.75 -94.79 38.99
C ASP A 520 -48.68 -93.63 38.62
N PHE A 521 -48.18 -92.39 38.65
CA PHE A 521 -48.97 -91.22 38.25
C PHE A 521 -49.00 -91.06 36.73
N TYR A 522 -50.12 -90.56 36.21
CA TYR A 522 -50.28 -90.20 34.81
C TYR A 522 -49.96 -88.72 34.62
N GLU A 523 -49.04 -88.38 33.74
CA GLU A 523 -48.80 -87.02 33.26
C GLU A 523 -49.69 -86.76 32.03
N PHE A 524 -50.30 -85.58 31.97
CA PHE A 524 -51.10 -85.17 30.83
C PHE A 524 -50.82 -83.72 30.39
N ILE A 525 -51.03 -83.48 29.09
CA ILE A 525 -51.01 -82.14 28.48
C ILE A 525 -52.28 -81.99 27.66
N ILE A 526 -53.11 -81.01 28.00
CA ILE A 526 -54.31 -80.61 27.26
C ILE A 526 -54.01 -79.24 26.64
N SER A 527 -53.94 -79.16 25.31
CA SER A 527 -53.54 -77.93 24.62
C SER A 527 -54.20 -77.78 23.24
N ASP A 528 -54.40 -76.54 22.81
CA ASP A 528 -54.71 -76.17 21.43
C ASP A 528 -53.44 -75.84 20.60
N ASP A 529 -52.27 -75.78 21.25
CA ASP A 529 -50.99 -75.58 20.58
C ASP A 529 -50.42 -76.91 20.08
N LYS A 530 -50.36 -77.12 18.76
CA LYS A 530 -49.88 -78.36 18.13
C LYS A 530 -48.44 -78.75 18.49
N ASN A 531 -47.69 -77.87 19.15
CA ASN A 531 -46.31 -78.10 19.57
C ASN A 531 -46.13 -78.36 21.08
N ALA A 532 -47.19 -78.39 21.88
CA ALA A 532 -47.08 -78.69 23.30
C ALA A 532 -46.63 -80.16 23.50
N GLY A 533 -45.50 -80.36 24.22
CA GLY A 533 -44.96 -81.70 24.52
C GLY A 533 -43.77 -82.19 23.67
N LYS A 534 -43.20 -81.37 22.78
CA LYS A 534 -41.92 -81.70 22.09
C LYS A 534 -40.72 -81.15 22.89
N SER A 535 -40.00 -82.01 23.62
CA SER A 535 -38.80 -81.65 24.39
C SER A 535 -37.66 -81.14 23.48
N GLN A 536 -37.10 -79.97 23.78
CA GLN A 536 -36.03 -79.30 23.04
C GLN A 536 -34.65 -79.95 23.23
N ALA A 537 -33.94 -80.20 22.13
CA ALA A 537 -32.48 -80.37 22.11
C ALA A 537 -31.82 -79.02 21.78
N LYS A 538 -30.83 -78.61 22.59
CA LYS A 538 -30.05 -77.37 22.47
C LYS A 538 -28.97 -77.45 21.38
N GLN A 539 -28.69 -76.28 20.78
CA GLN A 539 -27.44 -75.70 20.23
C GLN A 539 -27.79 -75.02 18.89
N GLY A 540 -27.40 -73.79 18.57
CA GLY A 540 -26.55 -72.78 19.20
C GLY A 540 -26.31 -71.67 18.15
N THR A 541 -26.13 -70.43 18.62
CA THR A 541 -25.31 -69.33 18.02
C THR A 541 -25.52 -68.93 16.55
N GLU A 542 -26.00 -67.72 16.26
CA GLU A 542 -25.17 -66.52 16.00
C GLU A 542 -26.00 -65.27 15.62
N ASN A 543 -25.32 -64.13 15.78
CA ASN A 543 -25.74 -62.73 15.87
C ASN A 543 -26.70 -62.12 14.83
N THR A 544 -27.41 -61.12 15.36
CA THR A 544 -28.34 -60.15 14.78
C THR A 544 -27.72 -59.12 13.86
N ASP A 545 -28.52 -58.77 12.85
CA ASP A 545 -28.44 -57.67 11.89
C ASP A 545 -28.63 -56.26 12.49
N ASN A 546 -27.90 -55.31 11.89
CA ASN A 546 -28.27 -53.98 11.35
C ASN A 546 -28.89 -52.83 12.19
N ASN A 547 -28.28 -51.66 11.94
CA ASN A 547 -28.82 -50.32 11.65
C ASN A 547 -29.78 -49.61 12.63
N GLY A 548 -29.38 -48.39 13.05
CA GLY A 548 -30.32 -47.34 13.45
C GLY A 548 -29.73 -46.07 14.10
N LEU A 549 -29.63 -45.00 13.31
CA LEU A 549 -29.61 -43.55 13.64
C LEU A 549 -28.36 -42.85 14.25
N PRO A 550 -27.84 -41.79 13.58
CA PRO A 550 -26.88 -40.84 14.16
C PRO A 550 -27.60 -39.70 14.89
N GLY A 551 -27.32 -39.57 16.19
CA GLY A 551 -27.74 -38.45 17.02
C GLY A 551 -26.64 -37.39 17.13
N LEU A 552 -27.06 -36.12 17.04
CA LEU A 552 -26.66 -34.99 17.88
C LEU A 552 -25.18 -34.96 18.35
N GLU A 553 -24.37 -34.09 17.73
CA GLU A 553 -23.10 -33.70 18.32
C GLU A 553 -23.32 -32.69 19.47
N PRO A 554 -22.62 -32.86 20.62
CA PRO A 554 -22.74 -32.03 21.79
C PRO A 554 -21.98 -30.69 21.67
N ILE A 555 -22.53 -29.68 22.36
CA ILE A 555 -21.98 -28.33 22.54
C ILE A 555 -20.68 -28.42 23.35
N ASN A 556 -19.62 -27.75 22.87
CA ASN A 556 -18.33 -27.68 23.53
C ASN A 556 -18.23 -26.35 24.31
N GLU A 557 -18.34 -26.40 25.64
CA GLU A 557 -17.90 -25.30 26.51
C GLU A 557 -16.43 -25.51 26.85
N SER A 558 -15.53 -24.70 26.27
CA SER A 558 -14.25 -24.25 26.86
C SER A 558 -13.50 -23.33 25.89
N ASN A 559 -13.21 -22.10 26.38
CA ASN A 559 -12.47 -20.96 25.81
C ASN A 559 -13.21 -19.97 24.91
#